data_AF-A0A1H8J9Z5-F1
#
_entry.id   AF-A0A1H8J9Z5-F1
#
_cell.length_a   1.000
_cell.length_b   1.000
_cell.length_c   1.000
_cell.angle_alpha   90.00
_cell.angle_beta   90.00
_cell.angle_gamma   90.00
#
_symmetry.space_group_name_H-M   'P 1'
#
loop_
_entity.id
_entity.type
_entity.pdbx_description
1 polymer ?
#
loop_
_entity_poly.entity_id
_entity_poly.type
_entity_poly.pdbx_seq_one_letter_code
_entity_poly.pdbx_strand_id
1 'polypeptide(L)' 'MACAKTGRKLMSSSIRLLEDEIYALRIKMEQSYIEEATFSSEKVIDLSRLLDMKINEYMQFRRSYAALHS' A
#
# COMPACT_ATOMS: atom_id res chain seq x y z
N MET A 1 5.18 -18.96 28.59
CA MET A 1 5.56 -18.62 27.20
C MET A 1 4.49 -17.71 26.59
N ALA A 2 4.66 -16.39 26.67
CA ALA A 2 3.72 -15.42 26.09
C ALA A 2 4.51 -14.29 25.44
N CYS A 3 4.83 -14.43 24.14
CA CYS A 3 5.43 -13.35 23.36
C CYS A 3 4.92 -13.32 21.90
N ALA A 4 4.44 -14.43 21.34
CA ALA A 4 4.03 -14.49 19.93
C ALA A 4 2.66 -13.83 19.60
N LYS A 5 1.80 -13.56 20.60
CA LYS A 5 0.42 -13.08 20.35
C LYS A 5 0.34 -11.59 20.01
N THR A 6 1.30 -10.79 20.48
CA THR A 6 1.31 -9.33 20.28
C THR A 6 1.78 -8.95 18.87
N GLY A 7 2.71 -9.72 18.28
CA GLY A 7 3.22 -9.48 16.93
C GLY A 7 2.17 -9.63 15.84
N ARG A 8 1.34 -10.69 15.86
CA ARG A 8 0.31 -10.91 14.82
C ARG A 8 -0.75 -9.80 14.76
N LYS A 9 -1.12 -9.22 15.90
CA LYS A 9 -2.16 -8.18 15.97
C LYS A 9 -1.66 -6.82 15.44
N LEU A 10 -0.46 -6.39 15.85
CA LEU A 10 0.17 -5.17 15.34
C LEU A 10 0.36 -5.21 13.83
N MET A 11 0.71 -6.39 13.32
CA MET A 11 0.97 -6.62 11.91
C MET A 11 -0.31 -6.68 11.07
N SER A 12 -1.40 -7.26 11.60
CA SER A 12 -2.71 -7.17 10.96
C SER A 12 -3.24 -5.73 10.90
N SER A 13 -2.87 -4.85 11.83
CA SER A 13 -3.18 -3.42 11.72
C SER A 13 -2.31 -2.72 10.68
N SER A 14 -1.00 -3.01 10.62
CA SER A 14 -0.10 -2.42 9.63
C SER A 14 -0.48 -2.78 8.19
N ILE A 15 -0.88 -4.03 7.93
CA ILE A 15 -1.30 -4.43 6.57
C ILE A 15 -2.61 -3.76 6.15
N ARG A 16 -3.56 -3.60 7.09
CA ARG A 16 -4.82 -2.90 6.81
C ARG A 16 -4.60 -1.42 6.51
N LEU A 17 -3.71 -0.76 7.25
CA LEU A 17 -3.33 0.63 6.97
C LEU A 17 -2.72 0.77 5.57
N LEU A 18 -1.86 -0.18 5.16
CA LEU A 18 -1.31 -0.20 3.81
C LEU A 18 -2.40 -0.40 2.75
N GLU A 19 -3.37 -1.30 2.98
CA GLU A 19 -4.51 -1.51 2.07
C GLU A 19 -5.35 -0.24 1.92
N ASP A 20 -5.64 0.45 3.02
CA ASP A 20 -6.39 1.71 3.04
C ASP A 20 -5.63 2.83 2.30
N GLU A 21 -4.32 2.94 2.52
CA GLU A 21 -3.46 3.92 1.84
C GLU A 21 -3.41 3.65 0.32
N ILE A 22 -3.23 2.39 -0.09
CA ILE A 22 -3.25 1.98 -1.51
C ILE A 22 -4.59 2.33 -2.15
N TYR A 23 -5.71 2.06 -1.47
CA TYR A 23 -7.04 2.36 -1.97
C TYR A 23 -7.26 3.87 -2.13
N ALA A 24 -6.89 4.66 -1.12
CA ALA A 24 -7.01 6.11 -1.17
C ALA A 24 -6.16 6.72 -2.30
N LEU A 25 -4.94 6.20 -2.52
CA LEU A 25 -4.06 6.66 -3.59
C LEU A 25 -4.60 6.32 -4.98
N ARG A 26 -5.21 5.15 -5.16
CA ARG A 26 -5.88 4.78 -6.43
C ARG A 26 -6.99 5.76 -6.77
N ILE A 27 -7.88 6.04 -5.81
CA ILE A 27 -8.98 7.00 -6.01
C ILE A 27 -8.43 8.37 -6.40
N LYS A 28 -7.43 8.88 -5.66
CA LYS A 28 -6.85 10.20 -5.94
C LYS A 28 -6.17 10.25 -7.30
N MET A 29 -5.48 9.19 -7.71
CA MET A 29 -4.82 9.10 -9.02
C MET A 29 -5.86 9.09 -10.15
N GLU A 30 -6.92 8.29 -10.02
CA GLU A 30 -8.01 8.23 -10.99
C GLU A 30 -8.74 9.58 -11.10
N GLN A 31 -9.04 10.22 -9.97
CA GLN A 31 -9.63 11.57 -9.95
C GLN A 31 -8.71 12.59 -10.63
N SER A 32 -7.42 12.55 -10.34
CA SER A 32 -6.46 13.46 -10.97
C SER A 32 -6.36 13.22 -12.47
N TYR A 33 -6.44 11.97 -12.92
CA TYR A 33 -6.50 11.67 -14.36
C TYR A 33 -7.77 12.23 -15.01
N ILE A 34 -8.93 12.13 -14.34
CA ILE A 34 -10.19 12.70 -14.84
C ILE A 34 -10.08 14.22 -14.95
N GLU A 35 -9.47 14.89 -13.97
CA GLU A 35 -9.26 16.34 -13.96
C GLU A 35 -8.29 16.81 -15.04
N GLU A 36 -7.15 16.12 -15.18
CA GLU A 36 -6.05 16.52 -16.06
C GLU A 36 -6.23 16.00 -17.50
N ALA A 37 -7.11 15.01 -17.69
CA ALA A 37 -7.35 14.29 -18.95
C ALA A 37 -6.10 13.65 -19.59
N THR A 38 -5.02 13.47 -18.81
CA THR A 38 -3.76 12.90 -19.29
C THR A 38 -3.04 12.15 -18.19
N PHE A 39 -2.40 11.04 -18.57
CA PHE A 39 -1.51 10.29 -17.68
C PHE A 39 -0.12 10.94 -17.55
N SER A 40 0.21 11.88 -18.43
CA SER A 40 1.50 12.57 -18.44
C SER A 40 1.53 13.82 -17.56
N SER A 41 0.44 14.14 -16.86
CA SER A 41 0.41 15.23 -15.88
C SER A 41 1.31 14.87 -14.70
N GLU A 42 2.13 15.81 -14.25
CA GLU A 42 3.04 15.63 -13.11
C GLU A 42 2.29 15.14 -11.87
N LYS A 43 1.08 15.66 -11.65
CA LYS A 43 0.18 15.25 -10.56
C LYS A 43 -0.18 13.76 -10.63
N VAL A 44 -0.53 13.26 -11.83
CA VAL A 44 -0.91 11.84 -12.03
C VAL A 44 0.32 10.94 -11.91
N ILE A 45 1.47 11.38 -12.44
CA ILE A 45 2.73 10.66 -12.36
C ILE A 45 3.18 10.51 -10.90
N ASP A 46 3.13 11.57 -10.10
CA ASP A 46 3.56 11.52 -8.70
C ASP A 46 2.62 10.67 -7.84
N LEU A 47 1.30 10.74 -8.08
CA LEU A 47 0.35 9.85 -7.44
C LEU A 47 0.58 8.38 -7.84
N SER A 48 0.90 8.10 -9.10
CA SER A 48 1.25 6.76 -9.57
C SER A 48 2.52 6.23 -8.91
N ARG A 49 3.58 7.06 -8.83
CA ARG A 49 4.84 6.68 -8.14
C ARG A 49 4.59 6.37 -6.67
N LEU A 50 3.81 7.21 -5.98
CA LEU A 50 3.50 7.01 -4.57
C LEU A 50 2.65 5.74 -4.35
N LEU A 51 1.68 5.49 -5.23
CA LEU A 51 0.87 4.27 -5.22
C LEU A 51 1.76 3.02 -5.39
N ASP A 52 2.68 3.05 -6.36
CA ASP A 52 3.61 1.94 -6.60
C ASP A 52 4.51 1.67 -5.39
N MET A 53 5.01 2.72 -4.73
CA MET A 53 5.78 2.55 -3.48
C MET A 53 4.97 1.80 -2.42
N LYS A 54 3.69 2.14 -2.25
CA LYS A 54 2.82 1.49 -1.26
C LYS A 54 2.47 0.05 -1.61
N ILE A 55 2.25 -0.24 -2.89
CA ILE A 55 2.07 -1.62 -3.36
C ILE A 55 3.33 -2.44 -3.10
N ASN A 56 4.51 -1.89 -3.37
CA ASN A 56 5.79 -2.56 -3.11
C ASN A 56 5.98 -2.83 -1.61
N GLU A 57 5.66 -1.87 -0.74
CA GLU A 57 5.69 -2.03 0.72
C GLU A 57 4.77 -3.17 1.18
N TYR A 58 3.53 -3.20 0.70
CA TYR A 58 2.58 -4.28 0.98
C TYR A 58 3.09 -5.66 0.50
N MET A 59 3.66 -5.70 -0.70
CA MET A 59 4.22 -6.93 -1.26
C MET A 59 5.41 -7.44 -0.45
N GLN A 60 6.31 -6.54 -0.02
CA GLN A 60 7.42 -6.89 0.85
C GLN A 60 6.92 -7.43 2.19
N PHE A 61 5.95 -6.74 2.81
CA PHE A 61 5.31 -7.18 4.03
C PHE A 61 4.79 -8.61 3.87
N ARG A 62 3.93 -8.87 2.87
CA ARG A 62 3.38 -10.22 2.60
C ARG A 62 4.44 -11.29 2.34
N ARG A 63 5.51 -10.97 1.59
CA ARG A 63 6.61 -11.91 1.34
C ARG A 63 7.33 -12.28 2.64
N SER A 64 7.59 -11.30 3.50
CA SER A 64 8.18 -11.53 4.82
C SER A 64 7.29 -12.41 5.72
N TYR A 65 5.96 -12.27 5.64
CA TYR A 65 5.04 -13.18 6.35
C TYR A 65 5.12 -14.61 5.84
N ALA A 66 5.11 -14.77 4.51
CA ALA A 66 5.13 -16.08 3.88
C ALA A 66 6.43 -16.83 4.25
N ALA A 67 7.57 -16.14 4.25
CA ALA A 67 8.87 -16.72 4.62
C ALA A 67 8.99 -17.08 6.12
N LEU A 68 8.26 -16.40 7.02
CA LEU A 68 8.28 -16.72 8.46
C LEU A 68 7.37 -17.93 8.82
N HIS A 69 6.49 -18.34 7.90
CA HIS A 69 5.52 -19.42 8.11
C HIS A 69 5.66 -20.56 7.09
N SER A 70 6.74 -20.60 6.30
CA SER A 70 7.14 -21.71 5.43
C SER A 70 8.06 -22.68 6.16
#